data_AF-A0A2K8SE48-F1
#
_entry.id   AF-A0A2K8SE48-F1
#
_cell.length_a   1.000
_cell.length_b   1.000
_cell.length_c   1.000
_cell.angle_alpha   90.00
_cell.angle_beta   90.00
_cell.angle_gamma   90.00
#
_symmetry.space_group_name_H-M   'P 1'
#
loop_
_entity.id
_entity.type
_entity.pdbx_description
1 polymer ?
#
loop_
_entity_poly.entity_id
_entity_poly.type
_entity_poly.pdbx_seq_one_letter_code
_entity_poly.pdbx_strand_id
1 'polypeptide(L)'
;MKKLLSLLATTGLVATTSATVVACKSEVKKIELTKIIINKNLGELNQDGNTGKPSSETILNATFAKNKELIKSEVEVKNITNVKADIVVKTDSKKYIEKGSVEVNYIVKNDIKNKIDLSKIKGESLEISPLENSESSAKKAVIDQIKSKLSIDVVESTDISFENYKKPTLSEKGSIEVKSVKASTKVIGSATFILNYKEDRIDLSKIKGESLEISPLENSELSAKKAVIDQIKSKLSIDVVESTDISFENYKKPTLSEKGSIEVKSVKASTKVIGSATFILNYKEDRIDLSKIKGESLEISPLENSELSAKKAVIDQIKSKLSIDVVESTDISFENYKEPTSTEKGSIEVKSVKASTKVIGSATFILNYKETRKSIANISPKLDFNKSKIEIENIIKEEIIKIDKNVVLDKDYKISVKDKENKSKILSNTVKTAAGDVIEISAIETSKLIKDSKNVKIEQKNIEEVIDLKNKVFENKIFYVDSFSGDQAKVKKMIKDTFGLTEQDFKANYESKKDTNNEEYEIETIAGIGNYKGSISFEIRVKKGNI
;
A
#
# COMPACT_ATOMS: atom_id res chain seq x y z
N MET A 1 56.21 -43.83 -1.74
CA MET A 1 56.22 -45.21 -1.22
C MET A 1 56.01 -46.19 -2.37
N LYS A 2 56.91 -47.17 -2.51
CA LYS A 2 56.72 -48.53 -3.12
C LYS A 2 56.16 -48.53 -4.57
N LYS A 3 56.88 -49.00 -5.60
CA LYS A 3 57.51 -50.32 -5.81
C LYS A 3 58.62 -50.12 -6.86
N LEU A 4 59.90 -50.43 -6.64
CA LEU A 4 60.56 -51.70 -6.33
C LEU A 4 60.43 -52.75 -7.45
N LEU A 5 61.57 -52.93 -8.14
CA LEU A 5 62.18 -54.19 -8.60
C LEU A 5 61.24 -55.32 -9.08
N SER A 6 61.38 -55.65 -10.36
CA SER A 6 61.47 -57.04 -10.84
C SER A 6 62.64 -57.09 -11.84
N LEU A 7 63.79 -57.66 -11.45
CA LEU A 7 64.20 -59.03 -11.81
C LEU A 7 64.34 -59.16 -13.35
N LEU A 8 65.51 -59.08 -13.98
CA LEU A 8 66.71 -59.92 -13.87
C LEU A 8 66.40 -61.42 -14.07
N ALA A 9 66.63 -61.91 -15.29
CA ALA A 9 67.31 -63.17 -15.65
C ALA A 9 66.74 -63.76 -16.96
N THR A 10 67.52 -63.74 -18.04
CA THR A 10 67.93 -64.98 -18.73
C THR A 10 69.05 -64.67 -19.72
N THR A 11 70.20 -65.22 -19.39
CA THR A 11 71.44 -65.34 -20.15
C THR A 11 71.25 -66.14 -21.43
N GLY A 12 71.76 -65.61 -22.55
CA GLY A 12 72.01 -66.35 -23.79
C GLY A 12 73.39 -65.99 -24.31
N LEU A 13 74.39 -66.74 -23.84
CA LEU A 13 75.79 -66.65 -24.22
C LEU A 13 75.94 -67.08 -25.70
N VAL A 14 76.40 -66.19 -26.59
CA VAL A 14 77.03 -66.61 -27.86
C VAL A 14 78.30 -65.78 -28.04
N ALA A 15 79.42 -66.46 -27.88
CA ALA A 15 80.74 -66.01 -28.27
C ALA A 15 80.79 -65.83 -29.80
N THR A 16 81.45 -64.78 -30.29
CA THR A 16 82.57 -64.89 -31.24
C THR A 16 83.10 -63.52 -31.67
N THR A 17 84.42 -63.41 -31.64
CA THR A 17 85.33 -62.56 -32.44
C THR A 17 85.25 -61.04 -32.27
N SER A 18 86.22 -60.56 -31.50
CA SER A 18 86.84 -59.25 -31.61
C SER A 18 87.30 -58.94 -33.04
N ALA A 19 86.50 -58.18 -33.77
CA ALA A 19 86.98 -57.35 -34.86
C ALA A 19 86.98 -55.91 -34.34
N THR A 20 88.15 -55.43 -33.90
CA THR A 20 88.44 -54.01 -33.79
C THR A 20 88.38 -53.42 -35.20
N VAL A 21 87.18 -53.08 -35.66
CA VAL A 21 87.03 -52.17 -36.79
C VAL A 21 87.42 -50.80 -36.27
N VAL A 22 88.67 -50.42 -36.51
CA VAL A 22 89.09 -49.02 -36.49
C VAL A 22 88.32 -48.34 -37.60
N ALA A 23 87.08 -47.95 -37.31
CA ALA A 23 86.32 -47.05 -38.14
C ALA A 23 87.06 -45.72 -38.05
N CYS A 24 87.83 -45.39 -39.09
CA CYS A 24 88.25 -44.03 -39.34
C CYS A 24 87.02 -43.14 -39.11
N LYS A 25 87.05 -42.30 -38.06
CA LYS A 25 86.12 -41.17 -37.90
C LYS A 25 86.33 -40.33 -39.16
N SER A 26 85.59 -40.66 -40.21
CA SER A 26 85.40 -39.79 -41.34
C SER A 26 84.65 -38.62 -40.74
N GLU A 27 85.35 -37.52 -40.50
CA GLU A 27 84.73 -36.27 -40.08
C GLU A 27 83.65 -35.97 -41.11
N VAL A 28 82.40 -36.20 -40.73
CA VAL A 28 81.25 -35.91 -41.58
C VAL A 28 81.26 -34.39 -41.72
N LYS A 29 81.71 -33.93 -42.89
CA LYS A 29 81.79 -32.50 -43.18
C LYS A 29 80.39 -31.89 -43.06
N LYS A 30 80.19 -31.13 -41.98
CA LYS A 30 78.95 -30.38 -41.73
C LYS A 30 78.78 -29.32 -42.82
N ILE A 31 77.54 -29.09 -43.25
CA ILE A 31 77.19 -28.14 -44.31
C ILE A 31 76.57 -26.87 -43.69
N GLU A 32 76.90 -25.71 -44.23
CA GLU A 32 76.24 -24.44 -43.87
C GLU A 32 74.78 -24.43 -44.31
N LEU A 33 73.88 -24.08 -43.40
CA LEU A 33 72.43 -24.09 -43.68
C LEU A 33 72.03 -23.15 -44.84
N THR A 34 72.78 -22.06 -45.05
CA THR A 34 72.60 -21.11 -46.17
C THR A 34 72.81 -21.73 -47.55
N LYS A 35 73.59 -22.82 -47.66
CA LYS A 35 73.79 -23.56 -48.92
C LYS A 35 72.64 -24.50 -49.24
N ILE A 36 71.82 -24.83 -48.23
CA ILE A 36 70.68 -25.74 -48.36
C ILE A 36 69.38 -24.97 -48.54
N ILE A 37 69.19 -23.88 -47.78
CA ILE A 37 68.01 -23.01 -47.88
C ILE A 37 68.30 -21.88 -48.87
N ILE A 38 68.13 -22.20 -50.15
CA ILE A 38 68.33 -21.26 -51.26
C ILE A 38 67.05 -20.42 -51.46
N ASN A 39 65.88 -21.05 -51.37
CA ASN A 39 64.58 -20.40 -51.55
C ASN A 39 64.06 -19.89 -50.20
N LYS A 40 64.23 -18.58 -49.96
CA LYS A 40 63.82 -17.92 -48.70
C LYS A 40 62.38 -17.42 -48.71
N ASN A 41 61.75 -17.25 -49.87
CA ASN A 41 60.35 -16.85 -49.96
C ASN A 41 59.45 -18.09 -49.99
N LEU A 42 58.65 -18.26 -48.94
CA LEU A 42 57.78 -19.42 -48.76
C LEU A 42 56.40 -19.26 -49.39
N GLY A 43 56.04 -18.05 -49.84
CA GLY A 43 54.72 -17.72 -50.38
C GLY A 43 53.66 -17.50 -49.29
N GLU A 44 52.41 -17.83 -49.60
CA GLU A 44 51.28 -17.69 -48.66
C GLU A 44 51.22 -18.86 -47.68
N LEU A 45 51.17 -18.56 -46.38
CA LEU A 45 51.04 -19.54 -45.31
C LEU A 45 49.77 -19.30 -44.49
N ASN A 46 49.06 -20.37 -44.14
CA ASN A 46 47.89 -20.28 -43.26
C ASN A 46 48.33 -19.85 -41.85
N GLN A 47 47.56 -18.96 -41.23
CA GLN A 47 47.74 -18.61 -39.83
C GLN A 47 47.33 -19.77 -38.90
N ASP A 48 47.98 -19.86 -37.75
CA ASP A 48 47.47 -20.57 -36.60
C ASP A 48 46.32 -19.76 -35.99
N GLY A 49 45.17 -20.42 -35.77
CA GLY A 49 43.89 -19.78 -35.41
C GLY A 49 43.93 -18.92 -34.15
N ASN A 50 44.96 -19.08 -33.31
CA ASN A 50 45.08 -18.37 -32.03
C ASN A 50 46.10 -17.23 -32.03
N THR A 51 47.05 -17.17 -32.98
CA THR A 51 48.20 -16.24 -32.86
C THR A 51 48.29 -15.20 -33.97
N GLY A 52 47.51 -15.36 -35.06
CA GLY A 52 47.63 -14.50 -36.25
C GLY A 52 48.96 -14.68 -36.99
N LYS A 53 49.71 -15.74 -36.67
CA LYS A 53 51.01 -16.11 -37.26
C LYS A 53 50.98 -17.58 -37.70
N PRO A 54 51.76 -18.01 -38.70
CA PRO A 54 51.86 -19.42 -39.04
C PRO A 54 52.57 -20.20 -37.92
N SER A 55 52.18 -21.45 -37.68
CA SER A 55 52.87 -22.30 -36.70
C SER A 55 54.29 -22.65 -37.14
N SER A 56 55.19 -22.94 -36.20
CA SER A 56 56.56 -23.41 -36.48
C SER A 56 56.58 -24.58 -37.46
N GLU A 57 55.64 -25.52 -37.31
CA GLU A 57 55.51 -26.68 -38.20
C GLU A 57 55.09 -26.27 -39.62
N THR A 58 54.15 -25.32 -39.76
CA THR A 58 53.73 -24.80 -41.08
C THR A 58 54.89 -24.15 -41.82
N ILE A 59 55.67 -23.32 -41.12
CA ILE A 59 56.85 -22.64 -41.68
C ILE A 59 57.92 -23.67 -42.07
N LEU A 60 58.20 -24.64 -41.20
CA LEU A 60 59.21 -25.68 -41.47
C LEU A 60 58.81 -26.57 -42.65
N ASN A 61 57.53 -26.95 -42.75
CA ASN A 61 57.01 -27.73 -43.86
C ASN A 61 57.09 -26.96 -45.18
N ALA A 62 56.72 -25.67 -45.19
CA ALA A 62 56.83 -24.82 -46.38
C ALA A 62 58.29 -24.60 -46.80
N THR A 63 59.19 -24.43 -45.83
CA THR A 63 60.64 -24.29 -46.07
C THR A 63 61.19 -25.54 -46.73
N PHE A 64 60.86 -26.72 -46.19
CA PHE A 64 61.27 -28.01 -46.77
C PHE A 64 60.71 -28.23 -48.17
N ALA A 65 59.43 -27.88 -48.41
CA ALA A 65 58.82 -28.03 -49.72
C ALA A 65 59.56 -27.25 -50.83
N LYS A 66 60.13 -26.09 -50.48
CA LYS A 66 60.95 -25.25 -51.37
C LYS A 66 62.43 -25.62 -51.40
N ASN A 67 62.91 -26.36 -50.42
CA ASN A 67 64.31 -26.71 -50.22
C ASN A 67 64.42 -28.20 -49.82
N LYS A 68 64.20 -29.12 -50.78
CA LYS A 68 64.02 -30.57 -50.53
C LYS A 68 65.21 -31.26 -49.86
N GLU A 69 66.41 -30.67 -49.93
CA GLU A 69 67.62 -31.17 -49.27
C GLU A 69 67.68 -30.84 -47.76
N LEU A 70 66.75 -30.02 -47.27
CA LEU A 70 66.64 -29.69 -45.86
C LEU A 70 66.21 -30.92 -45.05
N ILE A 71 66.94 -31.26 -43.99
CA ILE A 71 66.58 -32.34 -43.07
C ILE A 71 65.83 -31.75 -41.88
N LYS A 72 64.50 -31.90 -41.86
CA LYS A 72 63.62 -31.27 -40.86
C LYS A 72 63.99 -31.62 -39.41
N SER A 73 64.48 -32.82 -39.15
CA SER A 73 64.83 -33.26 -37.78
C SER A 73 66.00 -32.49 -37.19
N GLU A 74 66.85 -31.88 -38.03
CA GLU A 74 68.11 -31.22 -37.67
C GLU A 74 67.95 -29.70 -37.46
N VAL A 75 66.76 -29.15 -37.70
CA VAL A 75 66.47 -27.72 -37.60
C VAL A 75 65.19 -27.45 -36.80
N GLU A 76 65.04 -26.22 -36.34
CA GLU A 76 63.85 -25.70 -35.66
C GLU A 76 63.51 -24.28 -36.14
N VAL A 77 62.30 -23.82 -35.88
CA VAL A 77 61.85 -22.47 -36.26
C VAL A 77 61.83 -21.57 -35.04
N LYS A 78 62.47 -20.40 -35.13
CA LYS A 78 62.51 -19.36 -34.09
C LYS A 78 62.07 -18.00 -34.65
N ASN A 79 61.88 -17.04 -33.75
CA ASN A 79 61.64 -15.62 -34.08
C ASN A 79 60.48 -15.39 -35.07
N ILE A 80 59.35 -16.08 -34.86
CA ILE A 80 58.19 -16.02 -35.74
C ILE A 80 57.48 -14.66 -35.63
N THR A 81 57.40 -13.96 -36.76
CA THR A 81 56.64 -12.71 -36.94
C THR A 81 55.50 -12.91 -37.94
N ASN A 82 54.85 -11.83 -38.38
CA ASN A 82 53.76 -11.92 -39.37
C ASN A 82 54.27 -11.96 -40.82
N VAL A 83 55.58 -11.79 -41.03
CA VAL A 83 56.18 -11.71 -42.39
C VAL A 83 57.44 -12.56 -42.55
N LYS A 84 58.05 -13.01 -41.44
CA LYS A 84 59.31 -13.74 -41.43
C LYS A 84 59.52 -14.62 -40.21
N ALA A 85 60.44 -15.58 -40.32
CA ALA A 85 60.93 -16.42 -39.24
C ALA A 85 62.36 -16.90 -39.51
N ASP A 86 63.02 -17.43 -38.48
CA ASP A 86 64.38 -17.98 -38.57
C ASP A 86 64.37 -19.51 -38.53
N ILE A 87 65.02 -20.14 -39.50
CA ILE A 87 65.29 -21.59 -39.48
C ILE A 87 66.68 -21.78 -38.86
N VAL A 88 66.72 -22.37 -37.66
CA VAL A 88 67.92 -22.48 -36.84
C VAL A 88 68.35 -23.94 -36.73
N VAL A 89 69.65 -24.19 -36.87
CA VAL A 89 70.25 -25.52 -36.67
C VAL A 89 70.17 -25.93 -35.20
N LYS A 90 69.72 -27.16 -34.91
CA LYS A 90 69.71 -27.71 -33.55
C LYS A 90 71.13 -27.97 -33.05
N THR A 91 71.32 -27.88 -31.73
CA THR A 91 72.64 -28.02 -31.08
C THR A 91 73.32 -29.37 -31.29
N ASP A 92 72.54 -30.42 -31.55
CA ASP A 92 73.00 -31.79 -31.76
C ASP A 92 73.04 -32.20 -33.25
N SER A 93 72.95 -31.23 -34.16
CA SER A 93 72.90 -31.54 -35.59
C SER A 93 74.15 -32.28 -36.07
N LYS A 94 73.93 -33.42 -36.73
CA LYS A 94 74.99 -34.21 -37.38
C LYS A 94 75.27 -33.72 -38.79
N LYS A 95 74.30 -33.03 -39.43
CA LYS A 95 74.42 -32.59 -40.82
C LYS A 95 74.90 -31.14 -40.96
N TYR A 96 74.43 -30.24 -40.12
CA TYR A 96 74.62 -28.80 -40.30
C TYR A 96 75.59 -28.21 -39.30
N ILE A 97 76.27 -27.13 -39.68
CA ILE A 97 77.16 -26.38 -38.78
C ILE A 97 76.31 -25.78 -37.66
N GLU A 98 76.70 -26.05 -36.41
CA GLU A 98 76.02 -25.53 -35.22
C GLU A 98 75.93 -24.01 -35.25
N LYS A 99 74.85 -23.47 -34.70
CA LYS A 99 74.52 -22.03 -34.71
C LYS A 99 74.22 -21.45 -36.09
N GLY A 100 74.17 -22.27 -37.14
CA GLY A 100 73.65 -21.83 -38.44
C GLY A 100 72.20 -21.35 -38.33
N SER A 101 71.89 -20.23 -38.99
CA SER A 101 70.53 -19.68 -39.05
C SER A 101 70.26 -19.11 -40.45
N VAL A 102 69.04 -19.27 -40.94
CA VAL A 102 68.58 -18.66 -42.19
C VAL A 102 67.21 -18.05 -42.00
N GLU A 103 67.10 -16.75 -42.25
CA GLU A 103 65.81 -16.03 -42.27
C GLU A 103 65.01 -16.40 -43.54
N VAL A 104 63.72 -16.67 -43.35
CA VAL A 104 62.75 -16.95 -44.41
C VAL A 104 61.56 -15.98 -44.31
N ASN A 105 60.99 -15.62 -45.46
CA ASN A 105 59.90 -14.65 -45.61
C ASN A 105 58.63 -15.31 -46.16
N TYR A 106 57.47 -14.82 -45.74
CA TYR A 106 56.16 -15.32 -46.17
C TYR A 106 55.07 -14.27 -46.06
N ILE A 107 53.93 -14.54 -46.70
CA ILE A 107 52.69 -13.76 -46.56
C ILE A 107 51.72 -14.59 -45.72
N VAL A 108 51.19 -14.00 -44.65
CA VAL A 108 50.13 -14.69 -43.88
C VAL A 108 48.82 -14.61 -44.65
N LYS A 109 48.31 -15.78 -45.02
CA LYS A 109 46.98 -15.95 -45.57
C LYS A 109 45.99 -15.73 -44.43
N ASN A 110 45.52 -14.50 -44.31
CA ASN A 110 44.37 -14.20 -43.47
C ASN A 110 43.19 -15.01 -44.03
N ASP A 111 42.74 -16.02 -43.29
CA ASP A 111 41.49 -16.70 -43.58
C ASP A 111 40.33 -15.72 -43.28
N ILE A 112 40.16 -14.73 -44.16
CA ILE A 112 38.94 -13.94 -44.28
C ILE A 112 37.76 -14.86 -44.63
N LYS A 113 38.04 -16.06 -45.18
CA LYS A 113 37.05 -17.02 -45.67
C LYS A 113 35.99 -17.43 -44.63
N ASN A 114 36.26 -17.28 -43.33
CA ASN A 114 35.28 -17.64 -42.30
C ASN A 114 34.65 -16.43 -41.57
N LYS A 115 35.06 -15.20 -41.86
CA LYS A 115 34.43 -14.02 -41.26
C LYS A 115 33.10 -13.70 -41.96
N ILE A 116 32.08 -13.38 -41.18
CA ILE A 116 30.79 -12.98 -41.73
C ILE A 116 30.78 -11.47 -41.96
N ASP A 117 30.45 -11.05 -43.18
CA ASP A 117 30.33 -9.64 -43.52
C ASP A 117 28.99 -9.06 -43.01
N LEU A 118 29.06 -8.00 -42.19
CA LEU A 118 27.90 -7.29 -41.64
C LEU A 118 27.00 -6.69 -42.73
N SER A 119 27.56 -6.36 -43.90
CA SER A 119 26.80 -5.86 -45.05
C SER A 119 25.83 -6.88 -45.66
N LYS A 120 25.88 -8.14 -45.20
CA LYS A 120 24.88 -9.17 -45.53
C LYS A 120 23.52 -8.90 -44.88
N ILE A 121 23.44 -8.09 -43.83
CA ILE A 121 22.18 -7.64 -43.24
C ILE A 121 21.61 -6.53 -44.12
N LYS A 122 20.42 -6.74 -44.72
CA LYS A 122 19.82 -5.83 -45.71
C LYS A 122 18.32 -5.67 -45.51
N GLY A 123 17.77 -4.64 -46.15
CA GLY A 123 16.33 -4.37 -46.21
C GLY A 123 15.71 -4.20 -44.83
N GLU A 124 14.54 -4.79 -44.62
CA GLU A 124 13.81 -4.75 -43.34
C GLU A 124 14.61 -5.30 -42.15
N SER A 125 15.64 -6.13 -42.40
CA SER A 125 16.48 -6.62 -41.30
C SER A 125 17.39 -5.55 -40.69
N LEU A 126 17.53 -4.39 -41.35
CA LEU A 126 18.21 -3.21 -40.80
C LEU A 126 17.25 -2.30 -40.01
N GLU A 127 15.93 -2.52 -40.11
CA GLU A 127 14.95 -1.78 -39.32
C GLU A 127 14.68 -2.50 -37.99
N ILE A 128 14.97 -1.84 -36.88
CA ILE A 128 14.76 -2.39 -35.54
C ILE A 128 13.95 -1.43 -34.68
N SER A 129 13.20 -1.98 -33.71
CA SER A 129 12.44 -1.21 -32.72
C SER A 129 12.95 -1.58 -31.33
N PRO A 130 13.94 -0.86 -30.79
CA PRO A 130 14.45 -1.12 -29.44
C PRO A 130 13.32 -1.00 -28.40
N LEU A 131 13.41 -1.77 -27.32
CA LEU A 131 12.39 -1.78 -26.26
C LEU A 131 12.28 -0.42 -25.55
N GLU A 132 13.40 0.29 -25.43
CA GLU A 132 13.46 1.63 -24.85
C GLU A 132 14.10 2.60 -25.84
N ASN A 133 13.73 3.88 -25.76
CA ASN A 133 14.38 4.93 -26.54
C ASN A 133 15.71 5.40 -25.90
N SER A 134 16.63 4.46 -25.70
CA SER A 134 17.96 4.66 -25.13
C SER A 134 19.03 4.03 -26.03
N GLU A 135 20.25 4.60 -26.01
CA GLU A 135 21.36 4.06 -26.82
C GLU A 135 21.71 2.62 -26.42
N SER A 136 21.67 2.32 -25.11
CA SER A 136 21.92 0.97 -24.59
C SER A 136 20.93 -0.06 -25.14
N SER A 137 19.64 0.27 -25.15
CA SER A 137 18.60 -0.60 -25.70
C SER A 137 18.76 -0.76 -27.22
N ALA A 138 19.14 0.30 -27.93
CA ALA A 138 19.46 0.25 -29.36
C ALA A 138 20.66 -0.68 -29.65
N LYS A 139 21.77 -0.54 -28.93
CA LYS A 139 22.95 -1.42 -29.07
C LYS A 139 22.59 -2.88 -28.82
N LYS A 140 21.83 -3.16 -27.76
CA LYS A 140 21.37 -4.52 -27.46
C LYS A 140 20.52 -5.09 -28.60
N ALA A 141 19.55 -4.32 -29.10
CA ALA A 141 18.71 -4.73 -30.22
C ALA A 141 19.52 -5.00 -31.50
N VAL A 142 20.58 -4.23 -31.77
CA VAL A 142 21.50 -4.50 -32.90
C VAL A 142 22.25 -5.82 -32.71
N ILE A 143 22.79 -6.09 -31.52
CA ILE A 143 23.51 -7.35 -31.22
C ILE A 143 22.57 -8.54 -31.40
N ASP A 144 21.36 -8.46 -30.85
CA ASP A 144 20.33 -9.50 -30.98
C ASP A 144 19.97 -9.73 -32.46
N GLN A 145 19.88 -8.67 -33.25
CA GLN A 145 19.59 -8.74 -34.69
C GLN A 145 20.75 -9.35 -35.48
N ILE A 146 22.01 -9.01 -35.16
CA ILE A 146 23.20 -9.64 -35.75
C ILE A 146 23.21 -11.14 -35.44
N LYS A 147 22.97 -11.50 -34.18
CA LYS A 147 22.91 -12.91 -33.74
C LYS A 147 21.82 -13.67 -34.49
N SER A 148 20.63 -13.11 -34.59
CA SER A 148 19.50 -13.72 -35.28
C SER A 148 19.75 -13.89 -36.78
N LYS A 149 20.25 -12.86 -37.46
CA LYS A 149 20.39 -12.87 -38.93
C LYS A 149 21.62 -13.57 -39.44
N LEU A 150 22.71 -13.56 -38.67
CA LEU A 150 23.99 -14.12 -39.08
C LEU A 150 24.37 -15.39 -38.30
N SER A 151 23.57 -15.79 -37.30
CA SER A 151 23.82 -16.97 -36.46
C SER A 151 25.19 -16.94 -35.76
N ILE A 152 25.62 -15.75 -35.33
CA ILE A 152 26.90 -15.54 -34.63
C ILE A 152 26.74 -14.64 -33.40
N ASP A 153 27.43 -14.98 -32.33
CA ASP A 153 27.52 -14.13 -31.15
C ASP A 153 28.67 -13.12 -31.27
N VAL A 154 28.34 -11.82 -31.22
CA VAL A 154 29.31 -10.73 -31.27
C VAL A 154 29.37 -9.99 -29.92
N VAL A 155 30.56 -9.53 -29.54
CA VAL A 155 30.78 -8.75 -28.32
C VAL A 155 31.25 -7.34 -28.67
N GLU A 156 30.62 -6.31 -28.10
CA GLU A 156 31.06 -4.90 -28.25
C GLU A 156 32.53 -4.76 -27.80
N SER A 157 33.30 -3.91 -28.48
CA SER A 157 34.76 -3.68 -28.32
C SER A 157 35.69 -4.83 -28.75
N THR A 158 35.21 -6.08 -28.82
CA THR A 158 36.01 -7.23 -29.30
C THR A 158 35.72 -7.55 -30.75
N ASP A 159 34.44 -7.69 -31.09
CA ASP A 159 33.99 -8.06 -32.43
C ASP A 159 33.47 -6.86 -33.23
N ILE A 160 32.75 -5.97 -32.55
CA ILE A 160 32.09 -4.81 -33.16
C ILE A 160 32.28 -3.54 -32.33
N SER A 161 32.15 -2.38 -32.97
CA SER A 161 32.05 -1.05 -32.34
C SER A 161 30.84 -0.31 -32.88
N PHE A 162 30.22 0.53 -32.05
CA PHE A 162 29.08 1.36 -32.41
C PHE A 162 29.51 2.81 -32.62
N GLU A 163 28.99 3.43 -33.67
CA GLU A 163 29.26 4.83 -34.04
C GLU A 163 27.97 5.51 -34.52
N ASN A 164 27.99 6.84 -34.63
CA ASN A 164 26.95 7.63 -35.29
C ASN A 164 25.52 7.36 -34.79
N TYR A 165 25.35 7.20 -33.47
CA TYR A 165 24.04 7.04 -32.87
C TYR A 165 23.21 8.33 -33.00
N LYS A 166 22.11 8.25 -33.76
CA LYS A 166 21.05 9.25 -33.82
C LYS A 166 19.82 8.71 -33.11
N LYS A 167 19.46 9.32 -31.99
CA LYS A 167 18.28 8.93 -31.20
C LYS A 167 16.99 9.10 -32.02
N PRO A 168 16.11 8.09 -32.10
CA PRO A 168 14.82 8.23 -32.77
C PRO A 168 13.84 9.11 -31.98
N THR A 169 12.95 9.79 -32.68
CA THR A 169 11.80 10.50 -32.12
C THR A 169 10.49 9.89 -32.64
N LEU A 170 9.35 10.39 -32.18
CA LEU A 170 8.04 9.94 -32.69
C LEU A 170 7.84 10.27 -34.18
N SER A 171 8.44 11.36 -34.64
CA SER A 171 8.28 11.86 -36.01
C SER A 171 9.45 11.51 -36.92
N GLU A 172 10.63 11.20 -36.36
CA GLU A 172 11.84 10.92 -37.11
C GLU A 172 12.49 9.60 -36.70
N LYS A 173 12.84 8.79 -37.69
CA LYS A 173 13.64 7.59 -37.47
C LYS A 173 15.06 7.97 -36.99
N GLY A 174 15.59 7.16 -36.09
CA GLY A 174 16.96 7.22 -35.63
C GLY A 174 17.87 6.31 -36.44
N SER A 175 19.16 6.27 -36.08
CA SER A 175 20.13 5.38 -36.69
C SER A 175 21.23 4.99 -35.72
N ILE A 176 21.89 3.87 -35.98
CA ILE A 176 23.14 3.49 -35.32
C ILE A 176 24.01 2.72 -36.30
N GLU A 177 25.27 3.12 -36.44
CA GLU A 177 26.25 2.42 -37.27
C GLU A 177 26.99 1.38 -36.41
N VAL A 178 27.16 0.18 -36.94
CA VAL A 178 28.00 -0.87 -36.36
C VAL A 178 29.13 -1.22 -37.33
N LYS A 179 30.36 -1.24 -36.81
CA LYS A 179 31.58 -1.59 -37.57
C LYS A 179 32.24 -2.80 -36.95
N SER A 180 32.83 -3.66 -37.77
CA SER A 180 33.70 -4.72 -37.25
C SER A 180 34.98 -4.11 -36.66
N VAL A 181 35.38 -4.57 -35.48
CA VAL A 181 36.70 -4.24 -34.94
C VAL A 181 37.77 -4.95 -35.79
N LYS A 182 38.86 -4.25 -36.13
CA LYS A 182 39.93 -4.78 -37.02
C LYS A 182 40.49 -6.14 -36.58
N ALA A 183 40.55 -6.38 -35.27
CA ALA A 183 41.03 -7.62 -34.66
C ALA A 183 39.97 -8.74 -34.57
N SER A 184 38.69 -8.46 -34.87
CA SER A 184 37.64 -9.47 -34.76
C SER A 184 37.95 -10.67 -35.63
N THR A 185 37.79 -11.87 -35.08
CA THR A 185 37.90 -13.13 -35.82
C THR A 185 36.55 -13.60 -36.39
N LYS A 186 35.44 -12.94 -36.04
CA LYS A 186 34.07 -13.36 -36.38
C LYS A 186 33.45 -12.56 -37.53
N VAL A 187 33.67 -11.25 -37.57
CA VAL A 187 32.97 -10.35 -38.49
C VAL A 187 33.90 -9.41 -39.26
N ILE A 188 33.42 -8.92 -40.40
CA ILE A 188 34.02 -7.83 -41.19
C ILE A 188 32.95 -6.85 -41.66
N GLY A 189 33.38 -5.68 -42.15
CA GLY A 189 32.50 -4.69 -42.78
C GLY A 189 31.76 -3.81 -41.78
N SER A 190 30.69 -3.17 -42.23
CA SER A 190 29.82 -2.33 -41.42
C SER A 190 28.36 -2.43 -41.89
N ALA A 191 27.45 -2.02 -41.02
CA ALA A 191 26.03 -1.88 -41.32
C ALA A 191 25.46 -0.69 -40.53
N THR A 192 24.46 -0.02 -41.09
CA THR A 192 23.72 1.04 -40.38
C THR A 192 22.30 0.58 -40.15
N PHE A 193 21.92 0.48 -38.89
CA PHE A 193 20.57 0.14 -38.48
C PHE A 193 19.71 1.39 -38.39
N ILE A 194 18.47 1.27 -38.84
CA ILE A 194 17.43 2.28 -38.73
C ILE A 194 16.64 1.98 -37.46
N LEU A 195 16.56 2.97 -36.57
CA LEU A 195 15.87 2.84 -35.30
C LEU A 195 14.47 3.42 -35.44
N ASN A 196 13.46 2.57 -35.30
CA ASN A 196 12.07 2.98 -35.21
C ASN A 196 11.71 3.11 -33.72
N TYR A 197 11.28 4.30 -33.30
CA TYR A 197 10.70 4.46 -31.97
C TYR A 197 9.18 4.33 -32.07
N LYS A 198 8.66 3.27 -31.46
CA LYS A 198 7.22 3.13 -31.20
C LYS A 198 6.99 3.53 -29.77
N GLU A 199 6.19 4.57 -29.58
CA GLU A 199 5.69 4.92 -28.26
C GLU A 199 4.34 4.24 -28.07
N ASP A 200 4.40 3.03 -27.51
CA ASP A 200 3.21 2.25 -27.21
C ASP A 200 2.53 2.73 -25.91
N ARG A 201 3.17 3.65 -25.17
CA ARG A 201 2.62 4.25 -23.96
C ARG A 201 1.47 5.19 -24.27
N ILE A 202 0.46 5.18 -23.42
CA ILE A 202 -0.71 6.03 -23.57
C ILE A 202 -0.42 7.41 -22.97
N ASP A 203 -0.59 8.46 -23.76
CA ASP A 203 -0.46 9.83 -23.29
C ASP A 203 -1.65 10.26 -22.43
N LEU A 204 -1.38 10.66 -21.19
CA LEU A 204 -2.36 11.19 -20.24
C LEU A 204 -3.06 12.45 -20.77
N SER A 205 -2.41 13.21 -21.66
CA SER A 205 -2.99 14.40 -22.30
C SER A 205 -4.20 14.08 -23.20
N LYS A 206 -4.44 12.80 -23.51
CA LYS A 206 -5.63 12.33 -24.22
C LYS A 206 -6.91 12.45 -23.38
N ILE A 207 -6.82 12.56 -22.05
CA ILE A 207 -7.97 12.81 -21.18
C ILE A 207 -8.30 14.31 -21.26
N LYS A 208 -9.49 14.64 -21.77
CA LYS A 208 -9.91 16.02 -22.05
C LYS A 208 -11.36 16.30 -21.65
N GLY A 209 -11.70 17.58 -21.56
CA GLY A 209 -13.07 18.05 -21.32
C GLY A 209 -13.63 17.57 -20.00
N GLU A 210 -14.90 17.17 -19.99
CA GLU A 210 -15.60 16.67 -18.80
C GLU A 210 -14.94 15.44 -18.17
N SER A 211 -14.12 14.70 -18.92
CA SER A 211 -13.38 13.56 -18.35
C SER A 211 -12.27 13.97 -17.37
N LEU A 212 -11.90 15.25 -17.33
CA LEU A 212 -11.00 15.82 -16.32
C LEU A 212 -11.75 16.30 -15.07
N GLU A 213 -13.08 16.42 -15.11
CA GLU A 213 -13.88 16.77 -13.94
C GLU A 213 -14.26 15.51 -13.16
N ILE A 214 -13.86 15.44 -11.89
CA ILE A 214 -14.14 14.31 -11.01
C ILE A 214 -14.74 14.78 -9.69
N SER A 215 -15.54 13.91 -9.07
CA SER A 215 -16.16 14.15 -7.77
C SER A 215 -15.70 13.07 -6.80
N PRO A 216 -14.60 13.30 -6.06
CA PRO A 216 -14.09 12.35 -5.08
C PRO A 216 -15.15 11.98 -4.03
N LEU A 217 -15.02 10.79 -3.43
CA LEU A 217 -15.90 10.35 -2.34
C LEU A 217 -15.76 11.20 -1.07
N GLU A 218 -14.62 11.85 -0.88
CA GLU A 218 -14.38 12.80 0.21
C GLU A 218 -13.53 13.95 -0.32
N ASN A 219 -13.61 15.13 0.30
CA ASN A 219 -12.74 16.27 -0.03
C ASN A 219 -11.31 16.12 0.54
N SER A 220 -10.72 14.93 0.38
CA SER A 220 -9.38 14.57 0.86
C SER A 220 -8.45 14.24 -0.33
N GLU A 221 -7.14 14.45 -0.15
CA GLU A 221 -6.15 14.17 -1.20
C GLU A 221 -6.16 12.69 -1.59
N LEU A 222 -6.25 11.79 -0.60
CA LEU A 222 -6.29 10.35 -0.83
C LEU A 222 -7.51 9.95 -1.68
N SER A 223 -8.70 10.48 -1.37
CA SER A 223 -9.89 10.20 -2.18
C SER A 223 -9.78 10.81 -3.59
N ALA A 224 -9.13 11.97 -3.74
CA ALA A 224 -8.90 12.57 -5.04
C ALA A 224 -7.95 11.72 -5.90
N LYS A 225 -6.82 11.27 -5.34
CA LYS A 225 -5.88 10.37 -6.04
C LYS A 225 -6.56 9.10 -6.52
N LYS A 226 -7.36 8.45 -5.66
CA LYS A 226 -8.13 7.25 -6.02
C LYS A 226 -9.08 7.52 -7.19
N ALA A 227 -9.85 8.61 -7.12
CA ALA A 227 -10.76 9.00 -8.20
C ALA A 227 -10.03 9.29 -9.52
N VAL A 228 -8.84 9.89 -9.49
CA VAL A 228 -8.02 10.08 -10.69
C VAL A 228 -7.56 8.74 -11.28
N ILE A 229 -7.08 7.80 -10.47
CA ILE A 229 -6.66 6.47 -10.93
C ILE A 229 -7.83 5.74 -11.59
N ASP A 230 -9.00 5.73 -10.94
CA ASP A 230 -10.21 5.11 -11.47
C ASP A 230 -10.64 5.75 -12.80
N GLN A 231 -10.50 7.08 -12.92
CA GLN A 231 -10.81 7.82 -14.13
C GLN A 231 -9.81 7.51 -15.26
N ILE A 232 -8.51 7.42 -14.96
CA ILE A 232 -7.48 7.00 -15.92
C ILE A 232 -7.79 5.59 -16.44
N LYS A 233 -8.10 4.66 -15.53
CA LYS A 233 -8.47 3.28 -15.87
C LYS A 233 -9.68 3.24 -16.79
N SER A 234 -10.73 3.97 -16.44
CA SER A 234 -11.98 4.02 -17.23
C SER A 234 -11.77 4.61 -18.62
N LYS A 235 -11.03 5.72 -18.74
CA LYS A 235 -10.89 6.48 -20.00
C LYS A 235 -9.83 5.93 -20.93
N LEU A 236 -8.76 5.37 -20.38
CA LEU A 236 -7.62 4.90 -21.17
C LEU A 236 -7.52 3.37 -21.21
N SER A 237 -8.38 2.65 -20.48
CA SER A 237 -8.37 1.17 -20.39
C SER A 237 -7.03 0.60 -19.92
N ILE A 238 -6.36 1.30 -19.00
CA ILE A 238 -5.06 0.91 -18.43
C ILE A 238 -5.05 1.02 -16.92
N ASP A 239 -4.40 0.06 -16.27
CA ASP A 239 -4.16 0.12 -14.83
C ASP A 239 -2.84 0.83 -14.54
N VAL A 240 -2.89 1.93 -13.79
CA VAL A 240 -1.72 2.71 -13.36
C VAL A 240 -1.51 2.61 -11.85
N VAL A 241 -0.26 2.58 -11.43
CA VAL A 241 0.14 2.53 -10.01
C VAL A 241 0.92 3.81 -9.66
N GLU A 242 0.56 4.48 -8.57
CA GLU A 242 1.31 5.63 -8.03
C GLU A 242 2.76 5.23 -7.74
N SER A 243 3.73 6.12 -7.96
CA SER A 243 5.18 5.94 -7.88
C SER A 243 5.84 5.07 -8.96
N THR A 244 5.10 4.14 -9.59
CA THR A 244 5.62 3.30 -10.68
C THR A 244 5.28 3.88 -12.05
N ASP A 245 3.99 4.14 -12.28
CA ASP A 245 3.47 4.61 -13.57
C ASP A 245 3.22 6.12 -13.55
N ILE A 246 2.71 6.64 -12.43
CA ILE A 246 2.31 8.05 -12.26
C ILE A 246 2.76 8.65 -10.94
N SER A 247 2.85 9.97 -10.88
CA SER A 247 3.03 10.76 -9.65
C SER A 247 2.00 11.88 -9.60
N PHE A 248 1.57 12.24 -8.38
CA PHE A 248 0.63 13.32 -8.14
C PHE A 248 1.33 14.57 -7.62
N GLU A 249 0.94 15.72 -8.13
CA GLU A 249 1.49 17.03 -7.75
C GLU A 249 0.37 18.07 -7.68
N ASN A 250 0.69 19.24 -7.09
CA ASN A 250 -0.17 20.43 -7.14
C ASN A 250 -1.63 20.21 -6.68
N TYR A 251 -1.82 19.38 -5.64
CA TYR A 251 -3.14 19.18 -5.05
C TYR A 251 -3.67 20.47 -4.41
N LYS A 252 -4.86 20.88 -4.84
CA LYS A 252 -5.65 21.96 -4.27
C LYS A 252 -6.98 21.39 -3.82
N LYS A 253 -7.24 21.41 -2.52
CA LYS A 253 -8.47 20.91 -1.92
C LYS A 253 -9.68 21.71 -2.43
N PRO A 254 -10.76 21.06 -2.90
CA PRO A 254 -11.98 21.77 -3.27
C PRO A 254 -12.67 22.38 -2.05
N THR A 255 -13.34 23.51 -2.25
CA THR A 255 -14.17 24.18 -1.25
C THR A 255 -15.58 24.39 -1.79
N LEU A 256 -16.53 24.76 -0.93
CA LEU A 256 -17.91 25.00 -1.35
C LEU A 256 -18.03 26.04 -2.48
N SER A 257 -17.16 27.05 -2.50
CA SER A 257 -17.19 28.14 -3.48
C SER A 257 -16.22 27.94 -4.65
N GLU A 258 -15.24 27.05 -4.52
CA GLU A 258 -14.15 26.92 -5.49
C GLU A 258 -13.83 25.45 -5.77
N LYS A 259 -13.77 25.10 -7.06
CA LYS A 259 -13.30 23.77 -7.48
C LYS A 259 -11.84 23.59 -7.08
N GLY A 260 -11.49 22.37 -6.68
CA GLY A 260 -10.12 21.96 -6.43
C GLY A 260 -9.40 21.51 -7.69
N SER A 261 -8.15 21.08 -7.55
CA SER A 261 -7.39 20.49 -8.65
C SER A 261 -6.37 19.48 -8.17
N ILE A 262 -5.95 18.57 -9.04
CA ILE A 262 -4.79 17.69 -8.82
C ILE A 262 -4.11 17.42 -10.14
N GLU A 263 -2.79 17.57 -10.20
CA GLU A 263 -2.00 17.23 -11.39
C GLU A 263 -1.49 15.80 -11.26
N VAL A 264 -1.56 15.05 -12.36
CA VAL A 264 -0.95 13.72 -12.49
C VAL A 264 0.08 13.77 -13.62
N LYS A 265 1.29 13.26 -13.35
CA LYS A 265 2.39 13.16 -14.30
C LYS A 265 2.79 11.71 -14.47
N SER A 266 3.19 11.33 -15.68
CA SER A 266 3.86 10.05 -15.89
C SER A 266 5.23 10.06 -15.22
N VAL A 267 5.56 8.97 -14.52
CA VAL A 267 6.93 8.73 -14.05
C VAL A 267 7.81 8.42 -15.27
N LYS A 268 9.06 8.89 -15.28
CA LYS A 268 9.99 8.74 -16.43
C LYS A 268 10.22 7.27 -16.83
N ALA A 269 10.24 6.38 -15.83
CA ALA A 269 10.42 4.94 -16.01
C ALA A 269 9.12 4.17 -16.33
N SER A 270 7.97 4.85 -16.38
CA SER A 270 6.70 4.22 -16.72
C SER A 270 6.76 3.59 -18.10
N THR A 271 6.35 2.33 -18.19
CA THR A 271 6.19 1.59 -19.44
C THR A 271 4.76 1.62 -19.97
N LYS A 272 3.82 2.27 -19.26
CA LYS A 272 2.39 2.30 -19.61
C LYS A 272 1.91 3.65 -20.09
N VAL A 273 2.39 4.74 -19.50
CA VAL A 273 1.90 6.10 -19.75
C VAL A 273 3.02 7.09 -20.03
N ILE A 274 2.63 8.23 -20.63
CA ILE A 274 3.46 9.43 -20.78
C ILE A 274 2.63 10.70 -20.55
N GLY A 275 3.30 11.85 -20.51
CA GLY A 275 2.65 13.15 -20.43
C GLY A 275 2.12 13.47 -19.02
N SER A 276 1.16 14.38 -18.98
CA SER A 276 0.48 14.81 -17.74
C SER A 276 -0.95 15.25 -18.03
N ALA A 277 -1.75 15.31 -16.97
CA ALA A 277 -3.10 15.86 -16.99
C ALA A 277 -3.42 16.53 -15.65
N THR A 278 -4.26 17.57 -15.67
CA THR A 278 -4.75 18.22 -14.45
C THR A 278 -6.25 17.98 -14.33
N PHE A 279 -6.63 17.29 -13.26
CA PHE A 279 -8.02 17.02 -12.93
C PHE A 279 -8.61 18.15 -12.11
N ILE A 280 -9.87 18.45 -12.36
CA ILE A 280 -10.68 19.41 -11.64
C ILE A 280 -11.51 18.64 -10.61
N LEU A 281 -11.43 19.05 -9.35
CA LEU A 281 -12.12 18.39 -8.25
C LEU A 281 -13.39 19.16 -7.90
N ASN A 282 -14.54 18.53 -8.07
CA ASN A 282 -15.80 19.09 -7.59
C ASN A 282 -15.91 18.88 -6.09
N TYR A 283 -16.34 19.92 -5.38
CA TYR A 283 -16.60 19.84 -3.94
C TYR A 283 -17.77 18.90 -3.68
N LYS A 284 -17.54 17.91 -2.81
CA LYS A 284 -18.62 17.07 -2.31
C LYS A 284 -19.16 17.69 -1.03
N GLU A 285 -20.44 18.03 -1.01
CA GLU A 285 -21.07 18.52 0.22
C GLU A 285 -21.29 17.35 1.19
N ASP A 286 -20.38 17.20 2.15
CA ASP A 286 -20.45 16.15 3.17
C ASP A 286 -21.32 16.57 4.37
N ARG A 287 -21.73 17.84 4.45
CA ARG A 287 -22.57 18.35 5.54
C ARG A 287 -23.99 17.82 5.41
N ILE A 288 -24.61 17.56 6.55
CA ILE A 288 -26.00 17.11 6.59
C ILE A 288 -26.94 18.31 6.56
N ASP A 289 -27.85 18.31 5.59
CA ASP A 289 -28.88 19.34 5.50
C ASP A 289 -29.93 19.17 6.61
N LEU A 290 -30.12 20.21 7.42
CA LEU A 290 -31.14 20.29 8.47
C LEU A 290 -32.56 20.13 7.91
N SER A 291 -32.78 20.49 6.64
CA SER A 291 -34.08 20.33 5.97
C SER A 291 -34.52 18.86 5.83
N LYS A 292 -33.60 17.91 6.08
CA LYS A 292 -33.91 16.47 6.13
C LYS A 292 -34.76 16.10 7.35
N ILE A 293 -34.81 16.93 8.39
CA ILE A 293 -35.72 16.74 9.53
C ILE A 293 -37.11 17.23 9.11
N LYS A 294 -38.09 16.33 9.06
CA LYS A 294 -39.43 16.60 8.53
C LYS A 294 -40.54 15.97 9.39
N GLY A 295 -41.78 16.44 9.18
CA GLY A 295 -42.98 15.89 9.79
C GLY A 295 -42.94 15.93 11.32
N GLU A 296 -43.41 14.86 11.96
CA GLU A 296 -43.44 14.73 13.43
C GLU A 296 -42.06 14.86 14.08
N SER A 297 -40.97 14.67 13.34
CA SER A 297 -39.61 14.87 13.88
C SER A 297 -39.27 16.34 14.14
N LEU A 298 -40.07 17.28 13.62
CA LEU A 298 -40.00 18.71 13.94
C LEU A 298 -40.85 19.08 15.17
N GLU A 299 -41.71 18.20 15.66
CA GLU A 299 -42.47 18.43 16.89
C GLU A 299 -41.68 17.93 18.10
N ILE A 300 -41.40 18.82 19.05
CA ILE A 300 -40.64 18.51 20.26
C ILE A 300 -41.36 19.02 21.51
N SER A 301 -41.13 18.35 22.64
CA SER A 301 -41.72 18.70 23.95
C SER A 301 -40.60 19.00 24.93
N PRO A 302 -40.15 20.27 25.05
CA PRO A 302 -39.05 20.62 25.93
C PRO A 302 -39.39 20.36 27.41
N LEU A 303 -38.36 20.23 28.26
CA LEU A 303 -38.57 19.91 29.68
C LEU A 303 -39.30 21.03 30.46
N GLU A 304 -39.13 22.26 30.01
CA GLU A 304 -39.80 23.48 30.46
C GLU A 304 -40.16 24.31 29.23
N ASN A 305 -41.12 25.23 29.34
CA ASN A 305 -41.49 26.14 28.25
C ASN A 305 -40.51 27.32 28.10
N SER A 306 -39.23 27.12 28.43
CA SER A 306 -38.18 28.15 28.33
C SER A 306 -37.34 27.98 27.07
N GLU A 307 -36.80 29.08 26.53
CA GLU A 307 -35.95 29.06 25.33
C GLU A 307 -34.75 28.11 25.50
N LEU A 308 -34.10 28.15 26.66
CA LEU A 308 -32.96 27.27 26.96
C LEU A 308 -33.34 25.78 26.89
N SER A 309 -34.52 25.42 27.39
CA SER A 309 -35.03 24.05 27.33
C SER A 309 -35.43 23.65 25.90
N ALA A 310 -35.98 24.58 25.12
CA ALA A 310 -36.27 24.37 23.70
C ALA A 310 -34.99 24.12 22.89
N LYS A 311 -33.96 24.95 23.06
CA LYS A 311 -32.66 24.79 22.38
C LYS A 311 -32.02 23.42 22.63
N LYS A 312 -32.00 22.98 23.90
CA LYS A 312 -31.49 21.65 24.27
C LYS A 312 -32.26 20.53 23.57
N ALA A 313 -33.60 20.59 23.61
CA ALA A 313 -34.44 19.60 22.95
C ALA A 313 -34.24 19.58 21.42
N VAL A 314 -34.01 20.72 20.77
CA VAL A 314 -33.67 20.77 19.33
C VAL A 314 -32.33 20.11 19.07
N ILE A 315 -31.29 20.38 19.87
CA ILE A 315 -29.96 19.77 19.70
C ILE A 315 -30.04 18.24 19.85
N ASP A 316 -30.75 17.77 20.87
CA ASP A 316 -30.97 16.33 21.10
C ASP A 316 -31.73 15.69 19.93
N GLN A 317 -32.71 16.38 19.38
CA GLN A 317 -33.48 15.93 18.23
C GLN A 317 -32.63 15.88 16.95
N ILE A 318 -31.78 16.88 16.70
CA ILE A 318 -30.82 16.88 15.58
C ILE A 318 -29.87 15.68 15.73
N LYS A 319 -29.31 15.46 16.92
CA LYS A 319 -28.45 14.32 17.21
C LYS A 319 -29.14 12.99 16.95
N SER A 320 -30.36 12.83 17.43
CA SER A 320 -31.15 11.61 17.26
C SER A 320 -31.47 11.33 15.78
N LYS A 321 -31.91 12.34 15.04
CA LYS A 321 -32.43 12.16 13.67
C LYS A 321 -31.37 12.14 12.60
N LEU A 322 -30.30 12.91 12.79
CA LEU A 322 -29.22 13.03 11.80
C LEU A 322 -27.94 12.31 12.21
N SER A 323 -27.91 11.71 13.41
CA SER A 323 -26.73 11.03 13.97
C SER A 323 -25.48 11.91 14.03
N ILE A 324 -25.66 13.20 14.32
CA ILE A 324 -24.58 14.20 14.39
C ILE A 324 -24.70 15.08 15.63
N ASP A 325 -23.59 15.27 16.31
CA ASP A 325 -23.49 16.22 17.43
C ASP A 325 -23.25 17.63 16.91
N VAL A 326 -24.18 18.54 17.19
CA VAL A 326 -24.08 19.97 16.82
C VAL A 326 -23.88 20.84 18.07
N VAL A 327 -23.09 21.90 17.93
CA VAL A 327 -22.83 22.88 18.98
C VAL A 327 -23.40 24.24 18.59
N GLU A 328 -24.17 24.88 19.48
CA GLU A 328 -24.67 26.25 19.27
C GLU A 328 -23.50 27.23 19.04
N SER A 329 -23.68 28.21 18.16
CA SER A 329 -22.69 29.18 17.67
C SER A 329 -21.56 28.64 16.78
N THR A 330 -21.25 27.33 16.85
CA THR A 330 -20.25 26.68 15.98
C THR A 330 -20.89 26.03 14.76
N ASP A 331 -21.91 25.20 15.00
CA ASP A 331 -22.57 24.42 13.97
C ASP A 331 -23.94 25.01 13.61
N ILE A 332 -24.66 25.51 14.61
CA ILE A 332 -26.03 26.02 14.45
C ILE A 332 -26.25 27.33 15.22
N SER A 333 -27.22 28.12 14.78
CA SER A 333 -27.75 29.29 15.49
C SER A 333 -29.27 29.19 15.61
N PHE A 334 -29.83 29.75 16.68
CA PHE A 334 -31.26 29.76 16.93
C PHE A 334 -31.85 31.14 16.73
N GLU A 335 -33.02 31.20 16.10
CA GLU A 335 -33.75 32.43 15.81
C GLU A 335 -35.26 32.20 16.01
N ASN A 336 -36.03 33.29 16.06
CA ASN A 336 -37.51 33.26 16.00
C ASN A 336 -38.17 32.36 17.07
N TYR A 337 -37.67 32.40 18.30
CA TYR A 337 -38.29 31.69 19.42
C TYR A 337 -39.66 32.28 19.77
N LYS A 338 -40.69 31.43 19.77
CA LYS A 338 -42.03 31.70 20.30
C LYS A 338 -42.31 30.67 21.39
N GLU A 339 -42.51 31.14 22.62
CA GLU A 339 -42.84 30.29 23.76
C GLU A 339 -44.20 29.57 23.55
N PRO A 340 -44.29 28.24 23.81
CA PRO A 340 -45.56 27.54 23.76
C PRO A 340 -46.46 27.93 24.95
N THR A 341 -47.76 28.04 24.71
CA THR A 341 -48.78 28.25 25.74
C THR A 341 -49.72 27.04 25.80
N SER A 342 -50.56 26.96 26.84
CA SER A 342 -51.52 25.85 26.99
C SER A 342 -52.50 25.73 25.82
N THR A 343 -52.69 26.80 25.03
CA THR A 343 -53.62 26.85 23.89
C THR A 343 -52.92 26.97 22.54
N GLU A 344 -51.65 27.36 22.50
CA GLU A 344 -50.90 27.57 21.26
C GLU A 344 -49.54 26.86 21.29
N LYS A 345 -49.23 26.14 20.22
CA LYS A 345 -47.88 25.60 20.03
C LYS A 345 -46.88 26.76 19.84
N GLY A 346 -45.70 26.59 20.41
CA GLY A 346 -44.56 27.48 20.21
C GLY A 346 -43.75 27.10 18.98
N SER A 347 -42.67 27.83 18.72
CA SER A 347 -41.75 27.53 17.63
C SER A 347 -40.32 27.97 17.94
N ILE A 348 -39.35 27.35 17.30
CA ILE A 348 -37.96 27.83 17.29
C ILE A 348 -37.32 27.47 15.94
N GLU A 349 -36.68 28.44 15.29
CA GLU A 349 -35.92 28.20 14.06
C GLU A 349 -34.47 27.89 14.39
N VAL A 350 -33.91 26.89 13.73
CA VAL A 350 -32.48 26.57 13.78
C VAL A 350 -31.88 26.70 12.38
N LYS A 351 -30.77 27.42 12.27
CA LYS A 351 -30.02 27.63 11.03
C LYS A 351 -28.62 27.06 11.19
N SER A 352 -28.06 26.48 10.12
CA SER A 352 -26.64 26.18 10.10
C SER A 352 -25.83 27.47 10.08
N VAL A 353 -24.77 27.52 10.90
CA VAL A 353 -23.78 28.60 10.84
C VAL A 353 -22.96 28.43 9.56
N LYS A 354 -22.68 29.52 8.83
CA LYS A 354 -21.94 29.48 7.55
C LYS A 354 -20.62 28.72 7.61
N ALA A 355 -19.93 28.77 8.76
CA ALA A 355 -18.66 28.10 9.02
C ALA A 355 -18.80 26.63 9.49
N SER A 356 -20.02 26.12 9.70
CA SER A 356 -20.23 24.74 10.13
C SER A 356 -19.67 23.76 9.10
N THR A 357 -18.95 22.77 9.61
CA THR A 357 -18.43 21.62 8.86
C THR A 357 -19.33 20.38 8.98
N LYS A 358 -20.44 20.46 9.73
CA LYS A 358 -21.33 19.32 10.00
C LYS A 358 -22.69 19.45 9.35
N VAL A 359 -23.25 20.66 9.30
CA VAL A 359 -24.63 20.88 8.84
C VAL A 359 -24.78 22.03 7.86
N ILE A 360 -25.84 22.01 7.07
CA ILE A 360 -26.30 23.12 6.21
C ILE A 360 -27.81 23.32 6.33
N GLY A 361 -28.31 24.39 5.73
CA GLY A 361 -29.75 24.67 5.66
C GLY A 361 -30.33 25.18 6.98
N SER A 362 -31.64 25.03 7.13
CA SER A 362 -32.40 25.42 8.32
C SER A 362 -33.60 24.49 8.53
N ALA A 363 -34.15 24.52 9.74
CA ALA A 363 -35.38 23.84 10.11
C ALA A 363 -36.14 24.66 11.18
N THR A 364 -37.47 24.58 11.18
CA THR A 364 -38.30 25.19 12.22
C THR A 364 -38.98 24.10 13.02
N PHE A 365 -38.69 24.07 14.32
CA PHE A 365 -39.29 23.13 15.26
C PHE A 365 -40.55 23.72 15.86
N ILE A 366 -41.53 22.85 16.07
CA ILE A 366 -42.80 23.15 16.74
C ILE A 366 -42.66 22.70 18.19
N LEU A 367 -42.97 23.59 19.13
CA LEU A 367 -42.85 23.35 20.56
C LEU A 367 -44.22 23.02 21.14
N ASN A 368 -44.36 21.82 21.70
CA ASN A 368 -45.55 21.43 22.45
C ASN A 368 -45.45 21.98 23.88
N TYR A 369 -46.55 22.57 24.38
CA TYR A 369 -46.61 23.06 25.75
C TYR A 369 -46.50 21.92 26.75
N LYS A 370 -45.63 22.10 27.74
CA LYS A 370 -45.51 21.19 28.86
C LYS A 370 -46.05 21.83 30.13
N GLU A 371 -47.03 21.19 30.74
CA GLU A 371 -47.58 21.64 32.02
C GLU A 371 -46.59 21.32 33.15
N THR A 372 -45.99 22.35 33.74
CA THR A 372 -44.97 22.23 34.79
C THR A 372 -45.52 22.43 36.19
N ARG A 373 -46.83 22.20 36.42
CA ARG A 373 -47.43 22.35 37.75
C ARG A 373 -46.73 21.42 38.74
N LYS A 374 -45.99 21.99 39.69
CA LYS A 374 -45.50 21.25 40.86
C LYS A 374 -46.71 20.88 41.72
N SER A 375 -46.87 19.59 41.99
CA SER A 375 -47.93 19.14 42.88
C SER A 375 -47.76 19.74 44.28
N ILE A 376 -48.83 20.38 44.77
CA ILE A 376 -48.95 20.91 46.14
C ILE A 376 -48.91 19.77 47.17
N ALA A 377 -49.18 18.52 46.77
CA ALA A 377 -49.18 17.36 47.66
C ALA A 377 -47.80 17.06 48.29
N ASN A 378 -46.71 17.63 47.76
CA ASN A 378 -45.37 17.46 48.32
C ASN A 378 -44.98 18.54 49.35
N ILE A 379 -45.86 19.49 49.63
CA ILE A 379 -45.66 20.45 50.71
C ILE A 379 -46.07 19.77 52.01
N SER A 380 -45.09 19.24 52.73
CA SER A 380 -45.23 18.88 54.15
C SER A 380 -44.70 20.05 54.99
N PRO A 381 -45.48 21.12 55.20
CA PRO A 381 -45.02 22.17 56.10
C PRO A 381 -44.82 21.53 57.47
N LYS A 382 -43.66 21.77 58.09
CA LYS A 382 -43.44 21.38 59.48
C LYS A 382 -44.33 22.28 60.34
N LEU A 383 -45.55 21.82 60.62
CA LEU A 383 -46.49 22.54 61.45
C LEU A 383 -46.10 22.35 62.91
N ASP A 384 -45.82 23.46 63.60
CA ASP A 384 -45.75 23.49 65.05
C ASP A 384 -47.17 23.74 65.59
N PHE A 385 -47.79 22.68 66.11
CA PHE A 385 -49.17 22.73 66.60
C PHE A 385 -49.34 23.53 67.90
N ASN A 386 -48.24 24.00 68.52
CA ASN A 386 -48.33 24.90 69.66
C ASN A 386 -48.57 26.37 69.25
N LYS A 387 -48.48 26.68 67.96
CA LYS A 387 -48.77 28.01 67.42
C LYS A 387 -50.27 28.23 67.24
N SER A 388 -50.68 29.49 67.34
CA SER A 388 -52.07 29.86 67.11
C SER A 388 -52.50 29.52 65.67
N LYS A 389 -53.80 29.30 65.47
CA LYS A 389 -54.38 29.02 64.14
C LYS A 389 -53.94 30.03 63.07
N ILE A 390 -53.89 31.32 63.43
CA ILE A 390 -53.49 32.41 62.53
C ILE A 390 -52.02 32.28 62.12
N GLU A 391 -51.12 31.89 63.04
CA GLU A 391 -49.71 31.68 62.74
C GLU A 391 -49.48 30.46 61.86
N ILE A 392 -50.23 29.36 62.07
CA ILE A 392 -50.18 28.18 61.21
C ILE A 392 -50.64 28.52 59.79
N GLU A 393 -51.74 29.28 59.66
CA GLU A 393 -52.23 29.74 58.36
C GLU A 393 -51.21 30.64 57.64
N ASN A 394 -50.52 31.52 58.37
CA ASN A 394 -49.47 32.36 57.80
C ASN A 394 -48.24 31.55 57.37
N ILE A 395 -47.81 30.55 58.14
CA ILE A 395 -46.71 29.65 57.75
C ILE A 395 -47.06 28.89 56.47
N ILE A 396 -48.28 28.36 56.36
CA ILE A 396 -48.73 27.67 55.14
C ILE A 396 -48.76 28.64 53.95
N LYS A 397 -49.29 29.86 54.14
CA LYS A 397 -49.29 30.88 53.08
C LYS A 397 -47.87 31.26 52.67
N GLU A 398 -46.95 31.46 53.61
CA GLU A 398 -45.55 31.78 53.31
C GLU A 398 -44.84 30.63 52.59
N GLU A 399 -45.06 29.38 53.01
CA GLU A 399 -44.49 28.20 52.32
C GLU A 399 -45.06 28.02 50.91
N ILE A 400 -46.36 28.29 50.70
CA ILE A 400 -46.97 28.29 49.37
C ILE A 400 -46.39 29.43 48.50
N ILE A 401 -46.22 30.63 49.07
CA ILE A 401 -45.63 31.80 48.38
C ILE A 401 -44.15 31.56 48.02
N LYS A 402 -43.40 30.79 48.82
CA LYS A 402 -42.01 30.42 48.51
C LYS A 402 -41.86 29.48 47.32
N ILE A 403 -42.87 28.68 47.02
CA ILE A 403 -42.79 27.63 45.99
C ILE A 403 -42.90 28.22 44.58
N ASP A 404 -43.58 29.35 44.42
CA ASP A 404 -43.57 30.10 43.18
C ASP A 404 -44.10 31.54 43.41
N LYS A 405 -43.28 32.54 43.07
CA LYS A 405 -43.67 33.96 43.16
C LYS A 405 -44.76 34.34 42.16
N ASN A 406 -45.07 33.47 41.19
CA ASN A 406 -46.04 33.69 40.13
C ASN A 406 -47.35 32.91 40.32
N VAL A 407 -47.55 32.19 41.43
CA VAL A 407 -48.84 31.57 41.72
C VAL A 407 -49.84 32.64 42.11
N VAL A 408 -50.72 32.99 41.17
CA VAL A 408 -51.96 33.71 41.48
C VAL A 408 -52.84 32.74 42.26
N LEU A 409 -52.87 32.88 43.58
CA LEU A 409 -53.85 32.21 44.41
C LEU A 409 -55.23 32.78 44.05
N ASP A 410 -56.02 32.00 43.32
CA ASP A 410 -57.42 32.36 43.08
C ASP A 410 -58.13 32.47 44.43
N LYS A 411 -59.03 33.45 44.57
CA LYS A 411 -59.39 34.10 45.84
C LYS A 411 -60.10 33.23 46.89
N ASP A 412 -60.30 31.93 46.65
CA ASP A 412 -61.12 31.05 47.49
C ASP A 412 -60.39 29.81 48.03
N TYR A 413 -59.28 30.00 48.74
CA TYR A 413 -58.72 28.93 49.59
C TYR A 413 -59.42 28.92 50.95
N LYS A 414 -60.30 27.94 51.19
CA LYS A 414 -60.85 27.68 52.52
C LYS A 414 -59.92 26.76 53.32
N ILE A 415 -59.15 27.34 54.23
CA ILE A 415 -58.44 26.57 55.26
C ILE A 415 -59.40 26.37 56.44
N SER A 416 -59.86 25.14 56.66
CA SER A 416 -60.68 24.81 57.83
C SER A 416 -59.84 24.07 58.88
N VAL A 417 -59.46 24.77 59.95
CA VAL A 417 -58.91 24.15 61.16
C VAL A 417 -60.07 23.80 62.09
N LYS A 418 -60.28 22.52 62.39
CA LYS A 418 -61.25 22.04 63.39
C LYS A 418 -60.50 21.66 64.67
N ASP A 419 -60.97 22.21 65.79
CA ASP A 419 -60.43 21.93 67.13
C ASP A 419 -60.92 20.58 67.67
N LYS A 420 -60.05 19.90 68.41
CA LYS A 420 -60.08 18.43 68.61
C LYS A 420 -60.39 18.08 70.08
N GLU A 421 -61.65 18.13 70.49
CA GLU A 421 -62.09 17.36 71.67
C GLU A 421 -62.75 16.03 71.23
N ASN A 422 -62.01 14.95 71.48
CA ASN A 422 -62.39 13.54 71.52
C ASN A 422 -62.66 12.72 70.23
N LYS A 423 -61.83 11.68 70.12
CA LYS A 423 -61.89 10.43 69.34
C LYS A 423 -61.53 10.49 67.85
N SER A 424 -60.53 9.64 67.53
CA SER A 424 -59.89 9.36 66.25
C SER A 424 -60.68 9.72 65.00
N LYS A 425 -60.14 10.66 64.22
CA LYS A 425 -60.62 10.92 62.86
C LYS A 425 -59.46 11.40 61.99
N ILE A 426 -59.38 10.83 60.79
CA ILE A 426 -58.42 11.17 59.74
C ILE A 426 -58.59 12.65 59.39
N LEU A 427 -57.47 13.39 59.36
CA LEU A 427 -57.42 14.71 58.74
C LEU A 427 -57.40 14.48 57.23
N SER A 428 -58.49 14.79 56.53
CA SER A 428 -58.45 14.97 55.08
C SER A 428 -58.86 16.39 54.72
N ASN A 429 -58.04 17.05 53.91
CA ASN A 429 -58.35 18.32 53.28
C ASN A 429 -58.69 18.05 51.82
N THR A 430 -59.82 18.56 51.35
CA THR A 430 -60.16 18.58 49.92
C THR A 430 -59.86 19.95 49.32
N VAL A 431 -58.96 19.99 48.34
CA VAL A 431 -58.68 21.17 47.52
C VAL A 431 -59.38 20.99 46.18
N LYS A 432 -60.21 21.96 45.78
CA LYS A 432 -60.79 22.02 44.44
C LYS A 432 -59.90 22.87 43.54
N THR A 433 -59.52 22.33 42.39
CA THR A 433 -58.82 23.12 41.36
C THR A 433 -59.83 23.96 40.57
N ALA A 434 -59.36 24.98 39.85
CA ALA A 434 -60.20 25.79 38.95
C ALA A 434 -60.87 24.96 37.83
N ALA A 435 -60.40 23.73 37.58
CA ALA A 435 -60.99 22.79 36.62
C ALA A 435 -62.06 21.86 37.24
N GLY A 436 -62.29 21.93 38.54
CA GLY A 436 -63.32 21.13 39.24
C GLY A 436 -62.82 19.83 39.88
N ASP A 437 -61.55 19.47 39.71
CA ASP A 437 -60.96 18.26 40.31
C ASP A 437 -60.81 18.42 41.84
N VAL A 438 -61.07 17.34 42.58
CA VAL A 438 -60.97 17.27 44.04
C VAL A 438 -59.70 16.50 44.42
N ILE A 439 -58.73 17.17 45.06
CA ILE A 439 -57.53 16.55 45.59
C ILE A 439 -57.70 16.38 47.11
N GLU A 440 -57.65 15.15 47.60
CA GLU A 440 -57.71 14.82 49.02
C GLU A 440 -56.29 14.67 49.59
N ILE A 441 -55.91 15.56 50.52
CA ILE A 441 -54.62 15.51 51.22
C ILE A 441 -54.86 15.01 52.63
N SER A 442 -54.36 13.81 52.96
CA SER A 442 -54.43 13.25 54.30
C SER A 442 -53.07 13.26 54.99
N ALA A 443 -53.00 13.79 56.21
CA ALA A 443 -51.82 13.69 57.07
C ALA A 443 -52.07 12.64 58.16
N ILE A 444 -51.18 11.63 58.25
CA ILE A 444 -51.23 10.60 59.30
C ILE A 444 -50.35 11.05 60.47
N GLU A 445 -50.95 11.18 61.65
CA GLU A 445 -50.27 11.42 62.91
C GLU A 445 -49.70 10.09 63.43
N THR A 446 -48.41 9.80 63.20
CA THR A 446 -47.75 8.66 63.86
C THR A 446 -47.19 9.09 65.21
N SER A 447 -47.95 8.88 66.28
CA SER A 447 -47.42 8.89 67.65
C SER A 447 -47.32 7.44 68.20
N LYS A 448 -46.07 7.04 68.49
CA LYS A 448 -45.60 5.92 69.33
C LYS A 448 -46.52 4.70 69.55
N LEU A 449 -46.14 3.55 68.98
CA LEU A 449 -45.92 2.25 69.68
C LEU A 449 -45.55 1.17 68.66
N ILE A 450 -44.45 0.44 68.93
CA ILE A 450 -44.17 -1.00 68.69
C ILE A 450 -42.65 -1.17 68.63
N LYS A 451 -42.09 -1.53 69.80
CA LYS A 451 -40.97 -2.47 69.89
C LYS A 451 -41.47 -3.81 69.37
N ASP A 452 -40.61 -4.52 68.66
CA ASP A 452 -40.76 -5.90 68.17
C ASP A 452 -41.69 -6.12 66.96
N SER A 453 -41.10 -6.08 65.77
CA SER A 453 -41.40 -7.05 64.72
C SER A 453 -40.24 -7.15 63.74
N LYS A 454 -39.63 -8.33 63.73
CA LYS A 454 -38.79 -8.84 62.65
C LYS A 454 -39.64 -8.95 61.39
N ASN A 455 -39.01 -8.71 60.24
CA ASN A 455 -39.45 -9.05 58.88
C ASN A 455 -40.65 -8.25 58.32
N VAL A 456 -40.34 -7.17 57.60
CA VAL A 456 -41.15 -6.74 56.46
C VAL A 456 -40.22 -6.60 55.26
N LYS A 457 -40.25 -7.62 54.39
CA LYS A 457 -39.76 -7.54 53.01
C LYS A 457 -40.74 -6.66 52.24
N ILE A 458 -40.25 -5.58 51.64
CA ILE A 458 -40.95 -4.92 50.54
C ILE A 458 -40.47 -5.62 49.27
N GLU A 459 -41.35 -6.42 48.67
CA GLU A 459 -41.13 -7.06 47.38
C GLU A 459 -41.16 -6.00 46.27
N GLN A 460 -40.02 -5.81 45.61
CA GLN A 460 -39.91 -5.06 44.38
C GLN A 460 -40.22 -6.02 43.23
N LYS A 461 -41.32 -5.75 42.52
CA LYS A 461 -41.81 -6.57 41.41
C LYS A 461 -40.84 -6.46 40.23
N ASN A 462 -40.29 -7.60 39.81
CA ASN A 462 -39.49 -7.75 38.61
C ASN A 462 -40.29 -7.31 37.37
N ILE A 463 -39.67 -6.51 36.51
CA ILE A 463 -40.04 -6.40 35.09
C ILE A 463 -38.93 -7.13 34.33
N GLU A 464 -39.28 -8.27 33.77
CA GLU A 464 -38.48 -9.00 32.78
C GLU A 464 -38.58 -8.26 31.44
N GLU A 465 -37.44 -8.03 30.79
CA GLU A 465 -37.41 -7.86 29.34
C GLU A 465 -36.15 -8.52 28.78
N VAL A 466 -36.33 -9.63 28.07
CA VAL A 466 -35.32 -10.36 27.31
C VAL A 466 -35.49 -10.01 25.83
N ILE A 467 -34.44 -9.37 25.30
CA ILE A 467 -33.79 -9.55 23.99
C ILE A 467 -34.68 -9.96 22.81
N ASP A 468 -34.75 -9.07 21.81
CA ASP A 468 -34.81 -9.48 20.39
C ASP A 468 -33.67 -8.81 19.60
N LEU A 469 -32.62 -9.60 19.32
CA LEU A 469 -31.56 -9.30 18.36
C LEU A 469 -31.17 -10.60 17.66
N LYS A 470 -32.10 -11.18 16.91
CA LYS A 470 -31.76 -12.10 15.81
C LYS A 470 -31.92 -11.34 14.49
N ASN A 471 -30.85 -11.32 13.71
CA ASN A 471 -30.73 -10.83 12.33
C ASN A 471 -30.20 -9.40 12.18
N LYS A 472 -28.88 -9.22 12.36
CA LYS A 472 -28.11 -8.25 11.56
C LYS A 472 -26.80 -8.87 11.10
N VAL A 473 -26.59 -8.77 9.79
CA VAL A 473 -25.39 -9.08 9.02
C VAL A 473 -24.18 -8.35 9.62
N PHE A 474 -23.09 -9.08 9.86
CA PHE A 474 -21.86 -8.54 10.42
C PHE A 474 -21.04 -7.86 9.33
N GLU A 475 -21.13 -6.53 9.25
CA GLU A 475 -20.11 -5.70 8.60
C GLU A 475 -19.16 -5.15 9.65
N ASN A 476 -17.86 -5.23 9.34
CA ASN A 476 -16.69 -4.80 10.11
C ASN A 476 -16.99 -3.76 11.22
N LYS A 477 -16.99 -4.22 12.48
CA LYS A 477 -16.98 -3.35 13.65
C LYS A 477 -15.83 -3.69 14.57
N ILE A 478 -15.07 -2.67 14.93
CA ILE A 478 -14.20 -2.67 16.10
C ILE A 478 -15.10 -2.44 17.31
N PHE A 479 -15.11 -3.37 18.27
CA PHE A 479 -15.85 -3.21 19.51
C PHE A 479 -14.91 -2.71 20.60
N TYR A 480 -15.14 -1.48 21.06
CA TYR A 480 -14.57 -0.99 22.30
C TYR A 480 -15.58 -1.26 23.42
N VAL A 481 -15.21 -2.10 24.37
CA VAL A 481 -15.96 -2.27 25.62
C VAL A 481 -15.28 -1.40 26.66
N ASP A 482 -15.82 -0.20 26.88
CA ASP A 482 -15.32 0.69 27.93
C ASP A 482 -15.65 0.10 29.30
N SER A 483 -14.59 -0.31 29.99
CA SER A 483 -14.47 -0.63 31.42
C SER A 483 -15.72 -1.15 32.13
N PHE A 484 -15.74 -2.45 32.46
CA PHE A 484 -16.61 -2.96 33.51
C PHE A 484 -15.94 -2.80 34.87
N SER A 485 -16.44 -1.88 35.71
CA SER A 485 -16.16 -1.92 37.16
C SER A 485 -17.18 -2.85 37.83
N GLY A 486 -16.86 -4.15 37.90
CA GLY A 486 -17.75 -5.15 38.48
C GLY A 486 -17.04 -6.45 38.81
N ASP A 487 -17.71 -7.28 39.60
CA ASP A 487 -17.24 -8.61 40.02
C ASP A 487 -16.75 -9.43 38.80
N GLN A 488 -15.45 -9.72 38.78
CA GLN A 488 -14.79 -10.45 37.69
C GLN A 488 -15.47 -11.77 37.36
N ALA A 489 -16.09 -12.46 38.33
CA ALA A 489 -16.79 -13.71 38.09
C ALA A 489 -18.03 -13.53 37.21
N LYS A 490 -18.75 -12.41 37.33
CA LYS A 490 -19.93 -12.10 36.51
C LYS A 490 -19.55 -11.73 35.08
N VAL A 491 -18.47 -10.96 34.90
CA VAL A 491 -17.97 -10.59 33.57
C VAL A 491 -17.49 -11.83 32.80
N LYS A 492 -16.73 -12.71 33.48
CA LYS A 492 -16.31 -14.00 32.90
C LYS A 492 -17.49 -14.87 32.48
N LYS A 493 -18.54 -14.95 33.31
CA LYS A 493 -19.77 -15.68 32.98
C LYS A 493 -20.47 -15.09 31.76
N MET A 494 -20.61 -13.76 31.70
CA MET A 494 -21.28 -13.07 30.59
C MET A 494 -20.56 -13.28 29.25
N ILE A 495 -19.22 -13.25 29.23
CA ILE A 495 -18.42 -13.52 28.04
C ILE A 495 -18.58 -14.98 27.59
N LYS A 496 -18.55 -15.92 28.53
CA LYS A 496 -18.79 -17.34 28.24
C LYS A 496 -20.19 -17.58 27.67
N ASP A 497 -21.20 -16.97 28.24
CA ASP A 497 -22.60 -17.16 27.84
C ASP A 497 -22.90 -16.48 26.49
N THR A 498 -22.22 -15.38 26.16
CA THR A 498 -22.45 -14.62 24.91
C THR A 498 -21.62 -15.14 23.73
N PHE A 499 -20.38 -15.56 23.97
CA PHE A 499 -19.43 -15.90 22.90
C PHE A 499 -18.93 -17.35 22.96
N GLY A 500 -19.32 -18.13 23.97
CA GLY A 500 -18.91 -19.54 24.12
C GLY A 500 -17.45 -19.76 24.55
N LEU A 501 -16.72 -18.72 24.94
CA LEU A 501 -15.29 -18.79 25.26
C LEU A 501 -15.05 -19.24 26.72
N THR A 502 -14.06 -20.11 26.92
CA THR A 502 -13.64 -20.66 28.20
C THR A 502 -12.33 -20.02 28.70
N GLU A 503 -12.00 -20.19 29.99
CA GLU A 503 -10.77 -19.63 30.58
C GLU A 503 -9.48 -20.18 29.94
N GLN A 504 -9.53 -21.35 29.29
CA GLN A 504 -8.41 -21.90 28.52
C GLN A 504 -8.18 -21.18 27.19
N ASP A 505 -9.23 -20.64 26.57
CA ASP A 505 -9.14 -19.92 25.28
C ASP A 505 -8.40 -18.56 25.41
N PHE A 506 -8.24 -18.05 26.64
CA PHE A 506 -7.54 -16.80 26.93
C PHE A 506 -6.03 -16.96 27.19
N LYS A 507 -5.51 -18.19 27.21
CA LYS A 507 -4.06 -18.44 27.24
C LYS A 507 -3.56 -18.56 25.80
N ALA A 508 -2.87 -17.51 25.35
CA ALA A 508 -2.33 -17.32 24.00
C ALA A 508 -2.01 -18.61 23.25
N ASN A 509 -2.88 -18.97 22.30
CA ASN A 509 -2.63 -19.93 21.23
C ASN A 509 -3.33 -19.42 19.96
N TYR A 510 -2.62 -19.51 18.84
CA TYR A 510 -3.22 -19.35 17.51
C TYR A 510 -3.97 -20.63 17.17
N GLU A 511 -5.28 -20.55 16.98
CA GLU A 511 -6.06 -21.64 16.38
C GLU A 511 -6.92 -21.08 15.25
N SER A 512 -6.79 -21.68 14.06
CA SER A 512 -7.74 -21.47 12.97
C SER A 512 -9.02 -22.25 13.27
N LYS A 513 -10.16 -21.58 13.16
CA LYS A 513 -11.49 -22.22 13.27
C LYS A 513 -12.28 -21.96 11.99
N LYS A 514 -13.03 -22.98 11.57
CA LYS A 514 -14.01 -22.92 10.48
C LYS A 514 -15.40 -22.73 11.05
N ASP A 515 -16.19 -21.85 10.46
CA ASP A 515 -17.61 -21.72 10.80
C ASP A 515 -18.45 -22.84 10.16
N THR A 516 -19.76 -22.86 10.46
CA THR A 516 -20.72 -23.83 9.91
C THR A 516 -20.92 -23.75 8.39
N ASN A 517 -20.40 -22.71 7.73
CA ASN A 517 -20.39 -22.53 6.28
C ASN A 517 -19.02 -22.81 5.65
N ASN A 518 -18.08 -23.35 6.42
CA ASN A 518 -16.76 -23.80 5.97
C ASN A 518 -15.81 -22.67 5.51
N GLU A 519 -16.06 -21.43 5.92
CA GLU A 519 -15.14 -20.30 5.69
C GLU A 519 -14.07 -20.24 6.78
N GLU A 520 -12.81 -20.05 6.36
CA GLU A 520 -11.62 -20.07 7.23
C GLU A 520 -11.31 -18.64 7.71
N TYR A 521 -11.37 -18.40 9.03
CA TYR A 521 -11.08 -17.11 9.63
C TYR A 521 -9.84 -17.20 10.53
N GLU A 522 -8.92 -16.24 10.41
CA GLU A 522 -7.84 -16.03 11.38
C GLU A 522 -8.30 -15.01 12.44
N ILE A 523 -8.37 -15.48 13.69
CA ILE A 523 -8.67 -14.65 14.85
C ILE A 523 -7.36 -14.47 15.63
N GLU A 524 -6.83 -13.26 15.64
CA GLU A 524 -5.68 -12.92 16.46
C GLU A 524 -6.18 -12.27 17.75
N THR A 525 -6.02 -12.98 18.88
CA THR A 525 -6.41 -12.49 20.21
C THR A 525 -5.17 -12.00 20.93
N ILE A 526 -5.03 -10.68 21.10
CA ILE A 526 -3.92 -10.11 21.88
C ILE A 526 -4.46 -9.74 23.26
N ALA A 527 -4.17 -10.59 24.25
CA ALA A 527 -4.51 -10.33 25.64
C ALA A 527 -3.28 -9.76 26.37
N GLY A 528 -3.29 -8.47 26.68
CA GLY A 528 -2.32 -7.83 27.55
C GLY A 528 -2.90 -7.62 28.95
N ILE A 529 -2.44 -8.38 29.95
CA ILE A 529 -2.81 -8.14 31.36
C ILE A 529 -1.91 -7.02 31.89
N GLY A 530 -2.40 -5.77 31.82
CA GLY A 530 -1.79 -4.66 32.52
C GLY A 530 -2.23 -4.63 33.98
N ASN A 531 -1.31 -4.85 34.92
CA ASN A 531 -1.56 -4.69 36.36
C ASN A 531 -1.64 -3.21 36.74
N TYR A 532 -2.72 -2.52 36.35
CA TYR A 532 -3.07 -1.23 36.92
C TYR A 532 -4.58 -1.19 37.22
N LYS A 533 -4.91 -1.17 38.51
CA LYS A 533 -6.24 -0.84 39.07
C LYS A 533 -7.44 -1.62 38.49
N GLY A 534 -7.34 -2.95 38.40
CA GLY A 534 -8.52 -3.82 38.26
C GLY A 534 -9.26 -3.73 36.92
N SER A 535 -8.65 -3.18 35.88
CA SER A 535 -9.19 -3.20 34.51
C SER A 535 -8.53 -4.30 33.69
N ILE A 536 -9.33 -5.02 32.90
CA ILE A 536 -8.85 -5.97 31.90
C ILE A 536 -9.33 -5.46 30.55
N SER A 537 -8.41 -5.24 29.62
CA SER A 537 -8.69 -4.82 28.25
C SER A 537 -8.34 -5.96 27.31
N PHE A 538 -9.20 -6.24 26.33
CA PHE A 538 -8.94 -7.22 25.28
C PHE A 538 -9.01 -6.54 23.92
N GLU A 539 -8.11 -6.91 23.01
CA GLU A 539 -8.16 -6.52 21.61
C GLU A 539 -8.35 -7.78 20.76
N ILE A 540 -9.43 -7.82 19.96
CA ILE A 540 -9.71 -8.90 19.02
C ILE A 540 -9.56 -8.34 17.61
N ARG A 541 -8.59 -8.86 16.84
CA ARG A 541 -8.42 -8.51 15.43
C ARG A 541 -8.87 -9.69 14.58
N VAL A 542 -9.86 -9.45 13.72
CA VAL A 542 -10.33 -10.42 12.73
C VAL A 542 -9.78 -10.00 11.39
N LYS A 543 -8.89 -10.81 10.80
CA LYS A 543 -8.31 -10.55 9.49
C LYS A 543 -9.07 -11.39 8.46
N LYS A 544 -9.70 -10.74 7.48
CA LYS A 544 -10.34 -11.45 6.36
C LYS A 544 -9.25 -11.94 5.41
N GLY A 545 -9.15 -13.26 5.21
CA GLY A 545 -8.19 -13.88 4.29
C GLY A 545 -8.64 -13.82 2.83
N ASN A 546 -7.75 -13.26 2.00
CA ASN A 546 -7.54 -13.33 0.54
C ASN A 546 -8.75 -13.37 -0.42
N ILE A 547 -8.83 -12.33 -1.26
CA ILE A 547 -7.98 -12.29 -2.47
C ILE A 547 -7.00 -11.14 -2.33
#